data_AF-A0A4Y2I9X2-F1
#
_entry.id   AF-A0A4Y2I9X2-F1
#
_cell.length_a   1.000
_cell.length_b   1.000
_cell.length_c   1.000
_cell.angle_alpha   90.00
_cell.angle_beta   90.00
_cell.angle_gamma   90.00
#
_symmetry.space_group_name_H-M   'P 1'
#
loop_
_entity.id
_entity.type
_entity.pdbx_description
1 polymer ?
#
loop_
_entity_poly.entity_id
_entity_poly.type
_entity_poly.pdbx_seq_one_letter_code
_entity_poly.pdbx_strand_id
1 'polypeptide(L)'
;MVVVNVSPIHNEAVLENVNNICVENATKKIDWENSVNITHLNGDEQSGVIKLLRKYSSVFSQELPELGACPMIQHEIHLTVNIPIKQKPYRVPYKLKDEMRKQINILLDWHY
;
A
#
# COMPACT_ATOMS: atom_id res chain seq x y z
N MET A 1 -33.73 33.79 1.13
CA MET A 1 -32.68 32.90 1.67
C MET A 1 -33.27 31.49 1.66
N VAL A 2 -32.85 30.61 0.76
CA VAL A 2 -33.41 29.26 0.64
C VAL A 2 -32.63 28.36 1.59
N VAL A 3 -33.29 27.86 2.63
CA VAL A 3 -32.71 26.87 3.54
C VAL A 3 -32.92 25.51 2.90
N VAL A 4 -31.82 24.89 2.45
CA VAL A 4 -31.84 23.53 1.92
C VAL A 4 -31.75 22.57 3.11
N ASN A 5 -32.85 21.88 3.40
CA ASN A 5 -32.85 20.80 4.37
C ASN A 5 -32.25 19.55 3.72
N VAL A 6 -31.04 19.20 4.13
CA VAL A 6 -30.38 17.95 3.73
C VAL A 6 -30.76 16.87 4.74
N SER A 7 -31.36 15.78 4.25
CA SER A 7 -31.68 14.61 5.08
C SER A 7 -30.41 14.00 5.67
N PRO A 8 -30.45 13.38 6.87
CA PRO A 8 -29.29 12.72 7.45
C PRO A 8 -28.86 11.59 6.51
N ILE A 9 -27.57 11.59 6.15
CA ILE A 9 -26.96 10.45 5.46
C ILE A 9 -27.14 9.27 6.41
N HIS A 10 -27.75 8.22 5.87
CA HIS A 10 -28.19 7.01 6.57
C HIS A 10 -27.14 6.49 7.56
N ASN A 11 -27.63 5.88 8.64
CA ASN A 11 -26.88 4.99 9.53
C ASN A 11 -26.38 3.76 8.73
N GLU A 12 -25.50 3.97 7.77
CA GLU A 12 -24.67 2.91 7.25
C GLU A 12 -23.68 2.61 8.36
N ALA A 13 -23.66 1.35 8.83
CA ALA A 13 -22.58 0.87 9.67
C ALA A 13 -21.29 1.42 9.07
N VAL A 14 -20.46 2.07 9.89
CA VAL A 14 -19.14 2.54 9.47
C VAL A 14 -18.36 1.28 9.06
N LEU A 15 -18.53 0.87 7.82
CA LEU A 15 -17.64 -0.01 7.14
C LEU A 15 -16.40 0.84 7.04
N GLU A 16 -15.47 0.61 7.96
CA GLU A 16 -14.09 1.02 7.83
C GLU A 16 -13.59 0.37 6.54
N ASN A 17 -13.86 1.01 5.41
CA ASN A 17 -13.54 0.49 4.09
C ASN A 17 -12.05 0.68 3.88
N VAL A 18 -11.28 -0.24 4.45
CA VAL A 18 -9.86 -0.32 4.18
C VAL A 18 -9.73 -1.15 2.92
N ASN A 19 -9.49 -0.49 1.78
CA ASN A 19 -9.29 -1.11 0.47
C ASN A 19 -8.02 -1.99 0.47
N ASN A 20 -8.12 -3.18 1.08
CA ASN A 20 -7.03 -4.14 1.16
C ASN A 20 -7.32 -5.30 0.23
N ILE A 21 -6.75 -5.25 -0.97
CA ILE A 21 -6.62 -6.43 -1.82
C ILE A 21 -5.19 -6.94 -1.61
N CYS A 22 -5.05 -7.78 -0.58
CA CYS A 22 -3.91 -8.67 -0.47
C CYS A 22 -4.43 -10.06 -0.85
N VAL A 23 -3.91 -10.62 -1.93
CA VAL A 23 -4.12 -12.00 -2.32
C VAL A 23 -3.27 -12.86 -1.37
N GLU A 24 -3.98 -13.65 -0.57
CA GLU A 24 -3.51 -14.79 0.22
C GLU A 24 -2.64 -14.53 1.47
N ASN A 25 -3.29 -14.83 2.60
CA ASN A 25 -2.85 -15.18 3.94
C ASN A 25 -1.37 -15.62 4.13
N ALA A 26 -0.41 -14.73 3.98
CA ALA A 26 0.81 -14.83 4.77
C ALA A 26 0.47 -14.42 6.20
N THR A 27 0.71 -15.30 7.18
CA THR A 27 0.63 -14.94 8.59
C THR A 27 1.74 -13.92 8.89
N LYS A 28 1.44 -12.63 8.70
CA LYS A 28 2.34 -11.51 9.00
C LYS A 28 2.71 -11.57 10.48
N LYS A 29 3.88 -12.10 10.80
CA LYS A 29 4.42 -12.09 12.16
C LYS A 29 5.27 -10.83 12.33
N ILE A 30 4.61 -9.69 12.31
CA ILE A 30 5.25 -8.42 12.64
C ILE A 30 5.36 -8.33 14.16
N ASP A 31 6.59 -8.31 14.65
CA ASP A 31 6.89 -8.14 16.08
C ASP A 31 6.70 -6.66 16.47
N TRP A 32 5.43 -6.24 16.62
CA TRP A 32 5.04 -4.87 16.95
C TRP A 32 5.63 -4.33 18.26
N GLU A 33 5.95 -5.22 19.19
CA GLU A 33 6.50 -4.88 20.51
C GLU A 33 7.94 -4.34 20.43
N ASN A 34 8.72 -4.78 19.43
CA ASN A 34 10.11 -4.37 19.26
C ASN A 34 10.29 -3.34 18.12
N SER A 35 9.34 -3.25 17.19
CA SER A 35 9.44 -2.39 16.01
C SER A 35 8.96 -0.95 16.25
N VAL A 36 8.12 -0.72 17.26
CA VAL A 36 7.51 0.59 17.53
C VAL A 36 7.98 1.13 18.87
N ASN A 37 8.51 2.34 18.87
CA ASN A 37 8.87 3.03 20.11
C ASN A 37 7.62 3.65 20.77
N ILE A 38 7.08 2.96 21.78
CA ILE A 38 5.90 3.39 22.55
C ILE A 38 6.21 3.67 24.03
N THR A 39 7.48 3.88 24.38
CA THR A 39 7.94 4.02 25.77
C THR A 39 7.39 5.25 26.50
N HIS A 40 6.86 6.22 25.75
CA HIS A 40 6.28 7.45 26.27
C HIS A 40 4.80 7.32 26.68
N LEU A 41 4.14 6.21 26.33
CA LEU A 41 2.72 5.97 26.61
C LEU A 41 2.53 5.22 27.93
N ASN A 42 1.37 5.39 28.56
CA ASN A 42 0.99 4.60 29.74
C ASN A 42 0.74 3.13 29.37
N GLY A 43 0.87 2.20 30.34
CA GLY A 43 0.73 0.76 30.08
C GLY A 43 -0.60 0.36 29.43
N ASP A 44 -1.70 1.02 29.81
CA ASP A 44 -3.02 0.79 29.21
C ASP A 44 -3.08 1.27 27.75
N GLU A 45 -2.50 2.44 27.46
CA GLU A 45 -2.41 3.04 26.13
C GLU A 45 -1.52 2.22 25.20
N GLN A 46 -0.36 1.75 25.69
CA GLN A 46 0.53 0.84 24.98
C GLN A 46 -0.22 -0.43 24.56
N SER A 47 -1.00 -1.02 25.47
CA SER A 47 -1.81 -2.19 25.18
C SER A 47 -2.87 -1.92 24.11
N GLY A 48 -3.48 -0.72 24.13
CA GLY A 48 -4.47 -0.28 23.15
C GLY A 48 -3.87 -0.15 21.74
N VAL A 49 -2.70 0.48 21.63
CA VAL A 49 -1.99 0.64 20.36
C VAL A 49 -1.55 -0.70 19.79
N ILE A 50 -0.98 -1.60 20.60
CA ILE A 50 -0.57 -2.94 20.13
C ILE A 50 -1.78 -3.74 19.64
N LYS A 51 -2.92 -3.67 20.34
CA LYS A 51 -4.18 -4.32 19.90
C LYS A 51 -4.64 -3.78 18.54
N LEU A 52 -4.54 -2.47 18.32
CA LEU A 52 -4.89 -1.84 17.04
C LEU A 52 -3.98 -2.31 15.90
N LEU A 53 -2.66 -2.30 16.13
CA LEU A 53 -1.67 -2.74 15.14
C LEU A 53 -1.84 -4.22 14.77
N ARG A 54 -2.18 -5.08 15.74
CA ARG A 54 -2.52 -6.49 15.47
C ARG A 54 -3.81 -6.62 14.66
N LYS A 55 -4.84 -5.84 15.01
CA LYS A 55 -6.16 -5.83 14.31
C LYS A 55 -6.02 -5.47 12.83
N TYR A 56 -5.23 -4.45 12.52
CA TYR A 56 -5.01 -3.98 11.14
C TYR A 56 -3.66 -4.39 10.56
N SER A 57 -3.11 -5.52 11.02
CA SER A 57 -1.83 -6.04 10.54
C SER A 57 -1.81 -6.27 9.02
N SER A 58 -2.96 -6.57 8.42
CA SER A 58 -3.11 -6.74 6.98
C SER A 58 -2.85 -5.47 6.17
N VAL A 59 -3.06 -4.28 6.74
CA VAL A 59 -2.88 -2.96 6.08
C VAL A 59 -1.41 -2.66 5.81
N PHE A 60 -0.50 -3.17 6.63
CA PHE A 60 0.91 -2.88 6.54
C PHE A 60 1.62 -3.91 5.65
N SER A 61 2.38 -3.45 4.67
CA SER A 61 3.28 -4.28 3.88
C SER A 61 4.65 -4.36 4.56
N GLN A 62 5.16 -5.58 4.78
CA GLN A 62 6.51 -5.82 5.27
C GLN A 62 7.50 -5.96 4.11
N GLU A 63 7.07 -6.56 3.00
CA GLU A 63 7.88 -6.78 1.81
C GLU A 63 7.16 -6.30 0.54
N LEU A 64 7.92 -6.04 -0.53
CA LEU A 64 7.40 -5.68 -1.84
C LEU A 64 6.27 -6.60 -2.35
N PRO A 65 6.36 -7.94 -2.17
CA PRO A 65 5.32 -8.84 -2.63
C PRO A 65 3.94 -8.63 -1.99
N GLU A 66 3.89 -7.98 -0.83
CA GLU A 66 2.65 -7.73 -0.08
C GLU A 66 1.93 -6.45 -0.52
N LEU A 67 2.49 -5.69 -1.47
CA LEU A 67 1.93 -4.42 -1.88
C LEU A 67 0.56 -4.64 -2.58
N GLY A 68 -0.48 -3.96 -2.11
CA GLY A 68 -1.81 -4.09 -2.72
C GLY A 68 -1.91 -3.43 -4.10
N ALA A 69 -2.94 -3.79 -4.86
CA ALA A 69 -3.35 -3.09 -6.07
C ALA A 69 -4.70 -2.39 -5.88
N CYS A 70 -4.90 -1.25 -6.54
CA CYS A 70 -6.20 -0.57 -6.59
C CYS A 70 -6.96 -1.01 -7.86
N PRO A 71 -8.00 -1.85 -7.78
CA PRO A 71 -8.72 -2.33 -8.95
C PRO A 71 -9.82 -1.36 -9.41
N MET A 72 -10.09 -0.29 -8.65
CA MET A 72 -11.30 0.52 -8.86
C MET A 72 -11.27 1.26 -10.20
N ILE A 73 -10.11 1.74 -10.62
CA ILE A 73 -9.97 2.56 -11.82
C ILE A 73 -8.65 2.22 -12.51
N GLN A 74 -8.73 1.82 -13.78
CA GLN A 74 -7.58 1.76 -14.65
C GLN A 74 -7.34 3.16 -15.25
N HIS A 75 -6.12 3.67 -15.11
CA HIS A 75 -5.77 4.99 -15.63
C HIS A 75 -5.54 4.94 -17.14
N GLU A 76 -6.15 5.87 -17.87
CA GLU A 76 -5.90 6.08 -19.30
C GLU A 76 -4.89 7.21 -19.51
N ILE A 77 -3.89 6.97 -20.35
CA ILE A 77 -2.88 7.97 -20.72
C ILE A 77 -3.30 8.61 -22.03
N HIS A 78 -3.79 9.85 -21.95
CA HIS A 78 -4.18 10.63 -23.12
C HIS A 78 -2.93 11.20 -23.83
N LEU A 79 -2.74 10.84 -25.09
CA LEU A 79 -1.58 11.29 -25.88
C LEU A 79 -1.94 12.54 -26.68
N THR A 80 -1.03 13.53 -26.71
CA THR A 80 -1.14 14.69 -27.60
C THR A 80 -0.87 14.31 -29.05
N VAL A 81 0.05 13.36 -29.27
CA VAL A 81 0.45 12.87 -30.59
C VAL A 81 0.59 11.35 -30.53
N ASN A 82 -0.12 10.63 -31.39
CA ASN A 82 -0.12 9.17 -31.41
C ASN A 82 0.99 8.60 -32.32
N ILE A 83 2.23 9.05 -32.11
CA ILE A 83 3.41 8.58 -32.85
C ILE A 83 4.41 8.02 -31.84
N PRO A 84 4.75 6.72 -31.90
CA PRO A 84 5.68 6.12 -30.96
C PRO A 84 7.12 6.63 -31.19
N ILE A 85 7.83 6.91 -30.09
CA ILE A 85 9.22 7.38 -30.13
C ILE A 85 10.12 6.26 -29.60
N LYS A 86 11.13 5.89 -30.40
CA LYS A 86 12.17 4.93 -29.99
C LYS A 86 13.43 5.68 -29.58
N GLN A 87 13.87 5.47 -28.33
CA GLN A 87 15.13 6.01 -27.83
C GLN A 87 16.09 4.90 -27.42
N LYS A 88 17.38 5.09 -27.69
CA LYS A 88 18.42 4.15 -27.24
C LYS A 88 18.59 4.26 -25.72
N PRO A 89 18.55 3.15 -24.97
CA PRO A 89 18.83 3.19 -23.54
C PRO A 89 20.25 3.66 -23.26
N TYR A 90 20.41 4.45 -22.19
CA TYR A 90 21.73 4.82 -21.69
C TYR A 90 22.46 3.61 -21.08
N ARG A 91 23.79 3.68 -21.04
CA ARG A 91 24.60 2.64 -20.42
C ARG A 91 24.49 2.73 -18.90
N VAL A 92 24.22 1.59 -18.27
CA VAL A 92 24.18 1.48 -16.81
C VAL A 92 25.61 1.37 -16.26
N PRO A 93 26.00 2.18 -15.25
CA PRO A 93 27.29 2.06 -14.59
C PRO A 93 27.53 0.65 -14.03
N TYR A 94 28.76 0.13 -14.14
CA TYR A 94 29.07 -1.26 -13.76
C TYR A 94 28.66 -1.60 -12.32
N LYS A 95 28.90 -0.68 -11.38
CA LYS A 95 28.57 -0.85 -9.96
C LYS A 95 27.07 -1.02 -9.69
N LEU A 96 26.22 -0.50 -10.58
CA LEU A 96 24.76 -0.50 -10.40
C LEU A 96 24.07 -1.64 -11.16
N LYS A 97 24.79 -2.37 -12.01
CA LYS A 97 24.18 -3.42 -12.84
C LYS A 97 23.56 -4.53 -12.00
N ASP A 98 24.23 -4.91 -10.92
CA ASP A 98 23.78 -6.02 -10.07
C ASP A 98 22.53 -5.62 -9.28
N GLU A 99 22.51 -4.43 -8.69
CA GLU A 99 21.33 -3.92 -7.99
C GLU A 99 20.15 -3.69 -8.95
N MET A 100 20.40 -3.14 -10.14
CA MET A 100 19.35 -2.96 -11.15
C MET A 100 18.75 -4.30 -11.58
N ARG A 101 19.57 -5.34 -11.79
CA ARG A 101 19.08 -6.69 -12.10
C ARG A 101 18.24 -7.26 -10.96
N LYS A 102 18.71 -7.10 -9.72
CA LYS A 102 17.97 -7.55 -8.53
C LYS A 102 16.58 -6.91 -8.46
N GLN A 103 16.49 -5.60 -8.61
CA GLN A 103 15.21 -4.88 -8.57
C GLN A 103 14.29 -5.27 -9.72
N ILE A 104 14.82 -5.43 -10.94
CA ILE A 104 14.03 -5.90 -12.09
C ILE A 104 13.47 -7.30 -11.83
N ASN A 105 14.28 -8.23 -11.30
CA ASN A 105 13.81 -9.58 -11.02
C ASN A 105 12.71 -9.59 -9.94
N ILE A 106 12.86 -8.79 -8.87
CA ILE A 106 11.81 -8.65 -7.85
C ILE A 106 10.48 -8.21 -8.47
N LEU A 107 10.52 -7.27 -9.42
CA LEU A 107 9.30 -6.78 -10.09
C LEU A 107 8.72 -7.79 -11.08
N LEU A 108 9.55 -8.60 -11.73
CA LEU A 108 9.10 -9.64 -12.68
C LEU A 108 8.48 -10.83 -11.96
N ASP A 109 9.11 -11.29 -10.87
CA ASP A 109 8.60 -12.39 -10.03
C ASP A 109 7.24 -12.03 -9.40
N TRP A 110 6.94 -10.74 -9.27
CA TRP A 110 5.68 -10.27 -8.71
C TRP A 110 4.48 -10.37 -9.67
N HIS A 111 4.73 -10.54 -10.96
CA HIS A 111 3.71 -10.44 -12.00
C HIS A 111 3.26 -11.80 -12.58
N TYR A 112 3.79 -12.92 -12.05
CA TYR A 112 3.50 -14.31 -12.44
C TYR A 112 2.98 -15.12 -11.24
#